data_AF-A0A926KQD4-F1
#
_entry.id   AF-A0A926KQD4-F1
#
_cell.length_a   1.000
_cell.length_b   1.000
_cell.length_c   1.000
_cell.angle_alpha   90.00
_cell.angle_beta   90.00
_cell.angle_gamma   90.00
#
_symmetry.space_group_name_H-M   'P 1'
#
loop_
_entity.id
_entity.type
_entity.pdbx_description
1 polymer ?
#
loop_
_entity_poly.entity_id
_entity_poly.type
_entity_poly.pdbx_seq_one_letter_code
_entity_poly.pdbx_strand_id
1 'polypeptide(L)'
;MAACSTWTYRGITSSVFKSLQNVGRRQGFTIPNAASGKFTITVAGMSVGFQYAWDTNGQTLLLQCVNKPMLLGCGTIKSFADKIVTESGGKVV
;
A
#
# COMPACT_ATOMS: atom_id res chain seq x y z
N MET A 1 -2.27 -11.58 16.55
CA MET A 1 -2.26 -11.17 15.13
C MET A 1 -1.14 -10.15 14.97
N ALA A 2 -0.08 -10.45 14.23
CA ALA A 2 1.07 -9.54 14.09
C ALA A 2 0.73 -8.45 13.07
N ALA A 3 0.10 -7.36 13.53
CA ALA A 3 -0.07 -6.16 12.72
C ALA A 3 1.32 -5.56 12.45
N CYS A 4 1.62 -5.22 11.19
CA CYS A 4 2.85 -4.48 10.89
C CYS A 4 2.71 -3.03 11.34
N SER A 5 3.84 -2.37 11.60
CA SER A 5 3.88 -0.92 11.81
C SER A 5 3.22 -0.19 10.64
N THR A 6 2.56 0.93 10.93
CA THR A 6 2.06 1.83 9.90
C THR A 6 3.24 2.45 9.16
N TRP A 7 3.23 2.33 7.83
CA TRP A 7 4.20 2.95 6.94
C TRP A 7 3.62 4.23 6.37
N THR A 8 4.47 5.25 6.26
CA THR A 8 4.09 6.54 5.70
C THR A 8 4.81 6.70 4.37
N TYR A 9 4.13 7.28 3.40
CA TYR A 9 4.67 7.66 2.10
C TYR A 9 4.32 9.12 1.83
N ARG A 10 5.18 9.83 1.10
CA ARG A 10 5.02 11.25 0.77
C ARG A 10 5.04 11.48 -0.75
N GLY A 11 4.56 12.64 -1.18
CA GLY A 11 4.48 13.00 -2.60
C GLY A 11 3.42 12.20 -3.35
N ILE A 12 2.43 11.65 -2.64
CA ILE A 12 1.32 10.92 -3.23
C ILE A 12 0.25 11.93 -3.66
N THR A 13 0.46 12.53 -4.82
CA THR A 13 -0.54 13.42 -5.46
C THR A 13 -1.68 12.61 -6.06
N SER A 14 -2.76 13.25 -6.50
CA SER A 14 -3.88 12.55 -7.16
C SER A 14 -3.45 11.76 -8.40
N SER A 15 -2.44 12.26 -9.14
CA SER A 15 -1.86 11.55 -10.28
C SER A 15 -1.07 10.32 -9.82
N VAL A 16 -0.22 10.47 -8.80
CA VAL A 16 0.58 9.36 -8.22
C VAL A 16 -0.32 8.30 -7.60
N PHE A 17 -1.38 8.69 -6.89
CA PHE A 17 -2.35 7.75 -6.31
C PHE A 17 -3.08 6.96 -7.41
N LYS A 18 -3.46 7.61 -8.51
CA LYS A 18 -4.07 6.93 -9.67
C LYS A 18 -3.08 5.99 -10.36
N SER A 19 -1.82 6.39 -10.50
CA SER A 19 -0.75 5.50 -10.99
C SER A 19 -0.56 4.30 -10.07
N LEU A 20 -0.60 4.51 -8.75
CA LEU A 20 -0.49 3.46 -7.74
C LEU A 20 -1.64 2.46 -7.78
N GLN A 21 -2.86 2.92 -8.05
CA GLN A 21 -4.00 2.04 -8.32
C GLN A 21 -3.78 1.22 -9.60
N ASN A 22 -3.26 1.83 -10.67
CA ASN A 22 -2.97 1.13 -11.92
C ASN A 22 -1.85 0.08 -11.77
N VAL A 23 -0.76 0.42 -11.07
CA VAL A 23 0.32 -0.51 -10.75
C VAL A 23 -0.22 -1.64 -9.88
N GLY A 24 -1.00 -1.32 -8.84
CA GLY A 24 -1.63 -2.33 -7.99
C GLY A 24 -2.49 -3.31 -8.79
N ARG A 25 -3.31 -2.81 -9.72
CA ARG A 25 -4.12 -3.64 -10.63
C ARG A 25 -3.27 -4.57 -11.48
N ARG A 26 -2.15 -4.08 -12.02
CA ARG A 26 -1.19 -4.91 -12.77
C ARG A 26 -0.55 -5.99 -11.90
N GLN A 27 -0.35 -5.70 -10.62
CA GLN A 27 0.17 -6.64 -9.63
C GLN A 27 -0.92 -7.57 -9.06
N GLY A 28 -2.17 -7.46 -9.53
CA GLY A 28 -3.27 -8.36 -9.16
C GLY A 28 -4.09 -7.93 -7.94
N PHE A 29 -4.01 -6.67 -7.50
CA PHE A 29 -4.84 -6.15 -6.41
C PHE A 29 -5.47 -4.79 -6.75
N THR A 30 -6.56 -4.42 -6.08
CA THR A 30 -7.24 -3.14 -6.35
C THR A 30 -7.26 -2.29 -5.11
N ILE A 31 -6.73 -1.06 -5.24
CA ILE A 31 -6.85 -0.03 -4.21
C ILE A 31 -8.12 0.79 -4.53
N PRO A 32 -9.04 0.96 -3.56
CA PRO A 32 -10.24 1.76 -3.77
C PRO A 32 -9.92 3.20 -4.17
N ASN A 33 -10.81 3.82 -4.93
CA ASN A 33 -10.71 5.24 -5.26
C ASN A 33 -11.31 6.12 -4.16
N ALA A 34 -10.75 6.00 -2.96
CA ALA A 34 -11.16 6.73 -1.78
C ALA A 34 -9.93 7.24 -1.02
N ALA A 35 -10.11 8.36 -0.30
CA ALA A 35 -9.08 8.92 0.58
C ALA A 35 -8.69 7.97 1.72
N SER A 36 -9.52 6.98 2.06
CA SER A 36 -9.14 5.92 2.99
C SER A 36 -9.92 4.67 2.69
N GLY A 37 -9.36 3.52 3.02
CA GLY A 37 -10.05 2.25 2.83
C GLY A 37 -9.21 1.07 3.23
N LYS A 38 -9.68 -0.11 2.85
CA LYS A 38 -8.98 -1.37 3.04
C LYS A 38 -8.91 -2.11 1.71
N PHE A 39 -7.79 -2.77 1.47
CA PHE A 39 -7.60 -3.63 0.32
C PHE A 39 -6.81 -4.87 0.74
N THR A 40 -6.96 -5.93 -0.05
CA THR A 40 -6.22 -7.17 0.16
C THR A 40 -5.32 -7.39 -1.04
N ILE A 41 -4.08 -7.77 -0.80
CA ILE A 41 -3.14 -8.18 -1.85
C ILE A 41 -2.83 -9.66 -1.68
N THR A 42 -2.48 -10.32 -2.78
CA THR A 42 -2.01 -11.71 -2.75
C THR A 42 -0.51 -11.71 -2.98
N VAL A 43 0.28 -12.04 -1.96
CA VAL A 43 1.74 -12.15 -2.06
C VAL A 43 2.11 -13.61 -1.88
N ALA A 44 2.80 -14.20 -2.86
CA ALA A 44 3.21 -15.61 -2.84
C ALA A 44 2.04 -16.58 -2.55
N GLY A 45 0.86 -16.33 -3.13
CA GLY A 45 -0.34 -17.15 -2.93
C GLY A 45 -1.06 -16.92 -1.60
N MET A 46 -0.63 -15.95 -0.78
CA MET A 46 -1.25 -15.64 0.50
C MET A 46 -1.89 -14.26 0.52
N SER A 47 -3.11 -14.19 1.06
CA SER A 47 -3.87 -12.94 1.19
C SER A 47 -3.38 -12.12 2.39
N VAL A 48 -3.09 -10.84 2.13
CA VAL A 48 -2.61 -9.89 3.12
C VAL A 48 -3.50 -8.65 3.07
N GLY A 49 -4.13 -8.32 4.19
CA GLY A 49 -5.03 -7.18 4.33
C GLY A 49 -4.30 -5.91 4.77
N PHE A 50 -4.53 -4.84 4.03
CA PHE A 50 -4.03 -3.50 4.30
C PHE A 50 -5.18 -2.54 4.53
N GLN A 51 -4.95 -1.62 5.44
CA GLN A 51 -5.70 -0.39 5.59
C GLN A 51 -4.82 0.75 5.11
N TYR A 52 -5.39 1.68 4.36
CA TYR A 52 -4.67 2.87 3.93
C TYR A 52 -5.49 4.13 4.20
N ALA A 53 -4.76 5.23 4.41
CA ALA A 53 -5.32 6.57 4.49
C ALA A 53 -4.43 7.50 3.66
N TRP A 54 -4.98 7.95 2.54
CA TRP A 54 -4.42 8.95 1.65
C TRP A 54 -4.94 10.33 2.02
N ASP A 55 -4.03 11.19 2.46
CA ASP A 55 -4.29 12.60 2.67
C ASP A 55 -3.93 13.38 1.41
N THR A 56 -4.96 13.86 0.70
CA THR A 56 -4.84 14.65 -0.53
C THR A 56 -4.17 15.99 -0.29
N ASN A 57 -4.40 16.61 0.86
CA ASN A 57 -3.90 17.94 1.20
C ASN A 57 -2.39 17.93 1.46
N GLY A 58 -1.93 17.02 2.32
CA GLY A 58 -0.52 16.82 2.65
C GLY A 58 0.22 15.88 1.68
N GLN A 59 -0.48 15.33 0.68
CA GLN A 59 0.09 14.38 -0.30
C GLN A 59 0.78 13.20 0.37
N THR A 60 0.18 12.69 1.45
CA THR A 60 0.73 11.59 2.24
C THR A 60 -0.16 10.37 2.18
N LEU A 61 0.45 9.19 2.18
CA LEU A 61 -0.27 7.91 2.22
C LEU A 61 0.23 7.12 3.41
N LEU A 62 -0.66 6.84 4.34
CA LEU A 62 -0.46 5.92 5.44
C LEU A 62 -0.92 4.54 5.00
N LEU A 63 -0.10 3.52 5.24
CA LEU A 63 -0.38 2.14 4.90
C LEU A 63 -0.12 1.27 6.14
N GLN A 64 -1.15 0.61 6.64
CA GLN A 64 -1.10 -0.24 7.82
C GLN A 64 -1.47 -1.66 7.41
N CYS A 65 -0.64 -2.63 7.80
CA CYS A 65 -0.98 -4.04 7.61
C CYS A 65 -1.88 -4.50 8.77
N VAL A 66 -3.16 -4.74 8.47
CA VAL A 66 -4.15 -5.16 9.47
C VAL A 66 -4.29 -6.67 9.55
N ASN A 67 -3.96 -7.39 8.48
CA ASN A 67 -4.02 -8.85 8.46
C ASN A 67 -2.88 -9.41 7.63
N LYS A 68 -2.08 -10.32 8.20
CA LYS A 68 -1.05 -11.04 7.45
C LYS A 68 -0.90 -12.49 7.91
N PRO A 69 -0.53 -13.40 7.01
CA PRO A 69 -0.06 -14.72 7.38
C PRO A 69 1.23 -14.62 8.21
N MET A 70 1.43 -15.57 9.14
CA MET A 70 2.65 -15.60 9.97
C MET A 70 3.92 -15.82 9.14
N LEU A 71 3.82 -16.50 8.00
CA LEU A 71 4.93 -16.78 7.08
C LEU A 71 5.43 -15.55 6.31
N LEU A 72 4.59 -14.52 6.13
CA LEU A 72 4.99 -13.29 5.46
C LEU A 72 5.53 -12.28 6.46
N GLY A 73 6.82 -11.98 6.34
CA GLY A 73 7.47 -10.91 7.09
C GLY A 73 6.92 -9.55 6.69
N CYS A 74 6.80 -8.64 7.66
CA CYS A 74 6.48 -7.23 7.39
C CYS A 74 7.48 -6.59 6.44
N GLY A 75 8.74 -7.03 6.43
CA GLY A 75 9.78 -6.56 5.51
C GLY A 75 9.44 -6.83 4.05
N THR A 76 9.10 -8.07 3.67
CA THR A 76 8.74 -8.43 2.29
C THR A 76 7.56 -7.64 1.77
N ILE A 77 6.54 -7.50 2.62
CA ILE A 77 5.35 -6.71 2.33
C ILE A 77 5.73 -5.24 2.13
N LYS A 78 6.54 -4.69 3.05
CA LYS A 78 6.99 -3.29 2.98
C LYS A 78 7.78 -3.06 1.69
N SER A 79 8.72 -3.94 1.34
CA SER A 79 9.49 -3.83 0.10
C SER A 79 8.61 -3.84 -1.14
N PHE A 80 7.54 -4.65 -1.14
CA PHE A 80 6.57 -4.65 -2.23
C PHE A 80 5.79 -3.33 -2.31
N ALA A 81 5.28 -2.84 -1.18
CA ALA A 81 4.59 -1.54 -1.12
C ALA A 81 5.52 -0.39 -1.53
N ASP A 82 6.75 -0.35 -1.01
CA ASP A 82 7.78 0.64 -1.33
C ASP A 82 8.09 0.66 -2.84
N LYS A 83 8.21 -0.53 -3.46
CA LYS A 83 8.45 -0.66 -4.91
C LYS A 83 7.30 -0.05 -5.71
N ILE A 84 6.06 -0.38 -5.38
CA ILE A 84 4.87 0.13 -6.08
C ILE A 84 4.73 1.63 -5.90
N VAL A 85 4.95 2.14 -4.69
CA VAL A 85 4.92 3.57 -4.41
C VAL A 85 5.98 4.31 -5.23
N THR A 86 7.20 3.79 -5.25
CA THR A 86 8.31 4.37 -6.02
C THR A 86 8.03 4.33 -7.52
N GLU A 87 7.52 3.21 -8.04
CA GLU A 87 7.13 3.05 -9.45
C GLU A 87 6.00 4.02 -9.85
N SER A 88 5.14 4.37 -8.90
CA SER A 88 4.04 5.32 -9.12
C SER A 88 4.49 6.79 -9.05
N GLY A 89 5.74 7.06 -8.66
CA GLY A 89 6.30 8.41 -8.49
C GLY A 89 6.22 8.96 -7.06
N GLY A 90 5.80 8.13 -6.09
CA GLY A 90 5.79 8.48 -4.67
C GLY A 90 7.16 8.32 -4.00
N LYS A 91 7.29 8.87 -2.79
CA LYS A 91 8.51 8.79 -1.97
C LYS A 91 8.27 7.97 -0.71
N VAL A 92 9.14 6.99 -0.51
CA VAL A 92 9.27 6.26 0.77
C VAL A 92 9.96 7.19 1.76
N VAL A 93 9.45 7.27 3.01
CA VAL A 93 10.09 8.00 4.11
C VAL A 93 10.61 7.07 5.19
#